data_AF-A0A8T4Z6A4-F1
#
_entry.id   AF-A0A8T4Z6A4-F1
#
_cell.length_a   1.000
_cell.length_b   1.000
_cell.length_c   1.000
_cell.angle_alpha   90.00
_cell.angle_beta   90.00
_cell.angle_gamma   90.00
#
_symmetry.space_group_name_H-M   'P 1'
#
loop_
_entity.id
_entity.type
_entity.pdbx_description
1 polymer ?
#
loop_
_entity_poly.entity_id
_entity_poly.type
_entity_poly.pdbx_seq_one_letter_code
_entity_poly.pdbx_strand_id
1 'polypeptide(L)'
;MDSAESLARKVADRLKLDKSNLRDFINVSFEEVSAAYNLCRDYQARAAKFGEAFEACFKIIMEKMFPDIQLTPDVSLPKACMVAGGEADFAVISGRLLDRNIIAVIEAKGAADHIVCDGKRIELPRPGMLRTDTVKKAICNAYQVSRAYPDTLFFIVTSHKPTEGNAKCMCDLAEGDIVDKIVDVTNFVELKEMVNMIRKRLLELG
;
A
#
# COMPACT_ATOMS: atom_id res chain seq x y z
N MET A 1 5.27 3.11 23.35
CA MET A 1 5.22 1.94 22.44
C MET A 1 5.61 2.46 21.07
N ASP A 2 6.55 1.81 20.38
CA ASP A 2 6.95 2.24 19.05
C ASP A 2 5.78 2.11 18.07
N SER A 3 5.63 3.06 17.14
CA SER A 3 4.65 2.94 16.05
C SER A 3 5.08 1.87 15.04
N ALA A 4 4.13 1.38 14.23
CA ALA A 4 4.42 0.47 13.12
C ALA A 4 5.49 1.04 12.17
N GLU A 5 5.43 2.35 11.87
CA GLU A 5 6.44 3.03 11.07
C GLU A 5 7.83 3.05 11.73
N SER A 6 7.91 3.34 13.03
CA SER A 6 9.18 3.33 13.76
C SER A 6 9.83 1.93 13.75
N LEU A 7 9.02 0.89 13.97
CA LEU A 7 9.47 -0.51 13.92
C LEU A 7 9.94 -0.88 12.52
N ALA A 8 9.14 -0.64 11.49
CA ALA A 8 9.51 -0.90 10.11
C ALA A 8 10.79 -0.15 9.71
N ARG A 9 10.97 1.10 10.15
CA ARG A 9 12.18 1.88 9.85
C ARG A 9 13.44 1.25 10.47
N LYS A 10 13.36 0.78 11.72
CA LYS A 10 14.44 0.01 12.36
C LYS A 10 14.78 -1.27 11.60
N VAL A 11 13.76 -1.98 11.10
CA VAL A 11 13.97 -3.17 10.26
C VAL A 11 14.66 -2.81 8.95
N ALA A 12 14.19 -1.77 8.27
CA ALA A 12 14.78 -1.32 7.01
C ALA A 12 16.26 -0.96 7.16
N ASP A 13 16.63 -0.30 8.25
CA ASP A 13 18.02 0.05 8.53
C ASP A 13 18.87 -1.17 8.89
N ARG A 14 18.32 -2.09 9.70
CA ARG A 14 18.98 -3.36 10.09
C ARG A 14 19.24 -4.26 8.89
N LEU A 15 18.28 -4.39 7.97
CA LEU A 15 18.40 -5.19 6.76
C LEU A 15 19.18 -4.50 5.65
N LYS A 16 19.48 -3.21 5.80
CA LYS A 16 19.99 -2.36 4.72
C LYS A 16 19.10 -2.49 3.48
N LEU A 17 17.83 -2.10 3.64
CA LEU A 17 16.77 -2.27 2.64
C LEU A 17 17.22 -1.84 1.24
N ASP A 18 17.08 -2.74 0.28
CA ASP A 18 17.33 -2.53 -1.13
C ASP A 18 16.32 -3.33 -2.00
N LYS A 19 16.45 -3.20 -3.32
CA LYS A 19 15.52 -3.83 -4.28
C LYS A 19 15.50 -5.36 -4.25
N SER A 20 16.49 -6.01 -3.63
CA SER A 20 16.63 -7.48 -3.58
C SER A 20 16.02 -8.11 -2.34
N ASN A 21 15.73 -7.33 -1.29
CA ASN A 21 15.25 -7.83 0.00
C ASN A 21 13.88 -7.24 0.42
N LEU A 22 13.10 -6.73 -0.53
CA LEU A 22 11.76 -6.14 -0.31
C LEU A 22 10.79 -7.08 0.41
N ARG A 23 10.74 -8.36 0.01
CA ARG A 23 9.87 -9.38 0.60
C ARG A 23 10.26 -9.67 2.05
N ASP A 24 11.55 -9.88 2.30
CA ASP A 24 12.08 -10.13 3.64
C ASP A 24 11.84 -8.94 4.57
N PHE A 25 12.00 -7.73 4.05
CA PHE A 25 11.71 -6.50 4.78
C PHE A 25 10.26 -6.44 5.27
N ILE A 26 9.30 -6.76 4.41
CA ILE A 26 7.87 -6.79 4.79
C ILE A 26 7.63 -7.86 5.86
N ASN A 27 8.11 -9.08 5.65
CA ASN A 27 7.92 -10.17 6.60
C ASN A 27 8.49 -9.84 7.99
N VAL A 28 9.75 -9.39 8.06
CA VAL A 28 10.41 -9.05 9.32
C VAL A 28 9.75 -7.84 9.99
N SER A 29 9.26 -6.87 9.23
CA SER A 29 8.52 -5.72 9.80
C SER A 29 7.20 -6.16 10.44
N PHE A 30 6.48 -7.08 9.81
CA PHE A 30 5.26 -7.65 10.38
C PHE A 30 5.52 -8.47 11.65
N GLU A 31 6.64 -9.19 11.72
CA GLU A 31 7.05 -9.90 12.94
C GLU A 31 7.28 -8.94 14.10
N GLU A 32 8.04 -7.86 13.87
CA GLU A 32 8.33 -6.84 14.87
C GLU A 32 7.06 -6.13 15.36
N VAL A 33 6.16 -5.77 14.43
CA VAL A 33 4.85 -5.18 14.78
C VAL A 33 3.99 -6.20 15.55
N SER A 34 3.96 -7.45 15.13
CA SER A 34 3.18 -8.50 15.81
C SER A 34 3.66 -8.72 17.24
N ALA A 35 4.97 -8.73 17.46
CA ALA A 35 5.58 -8.86 18.77
C ALA A 35 5.30 -7.62 19.65
N ALA A 36 5.52 -6.42 19.12
CA ALA A 36 5.35 -5.17 19.86
C ALA A 36 3.90 -4.95 20.34
N TYR A 37 2.92 -5.35 19.53
CA TYR A 37 1.50 -5.16 19.83
C TYR A 37 0.79 -6.43 20.33
N ASN A 38 1.53 -7.53 20.59
CA ASN A 38 0.96 -8.80 21.06
C ASN A 38 -0.19 -9.33 20.17
N LEU A 39 -0.07 -9.15 18.85
CA LEU A 39 -1.13 -9.44 17.87
C LEU A 39 -1.44 -10.92 17.73
N CYS A 40 -0.59 -11.79 18.29
CA CYS A 40 -0.83 -13.22 18.39
C CYS A 40 -2.03 -13.57 19.30
N ARG A 41 -2.31 -12.72 20.30
CA ARG A 41 -3.42 -12.92 21.24
C ARG A 41 -4.65 -12.07 20.92
N ASP A 42 -4.46 -10.93 20.26
CA ASP A 42 -5.54 -10.02 19.88
C ASP A 42 -5.84 -10.08 18.37
N TYR A 43 -6.78 -10.95 18.01
CA TYR A 43 -7.22 -11.12 16.63
C TYR A 43 -8.01 -9.92 16.09
N GLN A 44 -8.65 -9.13 16.96
CA GLN A 44 -9.46 -7.98 16.56
C GLN A 44 -8.56 -6.79 16.18
N ALA A 45 -7.52 -6.52 16.96
CA ALA A 45 -6.54 -5.47 16.66
C ALA A 45 -5.63 -5.81 15.45
N ARG A 46 -5.47 -7.10 15.13
CA ARG A 46 -4.56 -7.58 14.10
C ARG A 46 -4.82 -6.97 12.72
N ALA A 47 -6.09 -6.89 12.31
CA ALA A 47 -6.42 -6.42 10.96
C ALA A 47 -5.99 -4.96 10.73
N ALA A 48 -6.30 -4.08 11.69
CA ALA A 48 -5.91 -2.68 11.62
C ALA A 48 -4.39 -2.51 11.67
N LYS A 49 -3.72 -3.18 12.61
CA LYS A 49 -2.26 -3.09 12.75
C LYS A 49 -1.48 -3.68 11.59
N PHE A 50 -2.02 -4.68 10.91
CA PHE A 50 -1.41 -5.22 9.68
C PHE A 50 -1.57 -4.27 8.49
N GLY A 51 -2.68 -3.52 8.42
CA GLY A 51 -2.82 -2.41 7.47
C GLY A 51 -1.74 -1.35 7.71
N GLU A 52 -1.68 -0.83 8.94
CA GLU A 52 -0.67 0.16 9.34
C GLU A 52 0.77 -0.32 9.08
N ALA A 53 1.07 -1.61 9.36
CA ALA A 53 2.39 -2.18 9.09
C ALA A 53 2.73 -2.21 7.61
N PHE A 54 1.77 -2.56 6.74
CA PHE A 54 2.01 -2.58 5.30
C PHE A 54 2.16 -1.17 4.72
N GLU A 55 1.30 -0.24 5.12
CA GLU A 55 1.39 1.18 4.75
C GLU A 55 2.77 1.75 5.14
N ALA A 56 3.21 1.48 6.37
CA ALA A 56 4.55 1.86 6.83
C ALA A 56 5.67 1.26 5.97
N CYS A 57 5.60 -0.03 5.65
CA CYS A 57 6.58 -0.68 4.79
C CYS A 57 6.62 -0.03 3.40
N PHE A 58 5.46 0.17 2.77
CA PHE A 58 5.37 0.80 1.46
C PHE A 58 5.93 2.22 1.47
N LYS A 59 5.57 3.04 2.46
CA LYS A 59 6.11 4.39 2.64
C LYS A 59 7.63 4.38 2.72
N ILE A 60 8.22 3.51 3.53
CA ILE A 60 9.68 3.41 3.69
C ILE A 60 10.38 2.95 2.41
N ILE A 61 9.78 2.00 1.67
CA ILE A 61 10.29 1.57 0.36
C ILE A 61 10.34 2.78 -0.59
N MET A 62 9.26 3.55 -0.66
CA MET A 62 9.16 4.73 -1.53
C MET A 62 10.17 5.81 -1.12
N GLU A 63 10.28 6.14 0.17
CA GLU A 63 11.24 7.11 0.67
C GLU A 63 12.70 6.72 0.37
N LYS A 64 13.08 5.45 0.53
CA LYS A 64 14.47 5.01 0.32
C LYS A 64 14.82 4.83 -1.16
N MET A 65 13.88 4.36 -1.98
CA MET A 65 14.16 3.99 -3.37
C MET A 65 13.74 5.05 -4.39
N PHE A 66 12.77 5.89 -4.06
CA PHE A 66 12.18 6.90 -4.94
C PHE A 66 11.91 8.21 -4.17
N PRO A 67 12.95 8.83 -3.56
CA PRO A 67 12.80 9.98 -2.65
C PRO A 67 12.20 11.22 -3.30
N ASP A 68 12.21 11.30 -4.63
CA ASP A 68 11.58 12.36 -5.40
C ASP A 68 10.04 12.28 -5.42
N ILE A 69 9.47 11.11 -5.11
CA ILE A 69 8.03 10.91 -4.99
C ILE A 69 7.61 11.07 -3.53
N GLN A 70 7.04 12.22 -3.20
CA GLN A 70 6.56 12.50 -1.86
C GLN A 70 5.14 11.95 -1.67
N LEU A 71 5.02 10.95 -0.78
CA LEU A 71 3.74 10.42 -0.36
C LEU A 71 3.16 11.26 0.79
N THR A 72 1.92 11.69 0.64
CA THR A 72 1.10 12.27 1.72
C THR A 72 0.18 11.17 2.25
N PRO A 73 0.31 10.73 3.52
CA PRO A 73 -0.57 9.72 4.09
C PRO A 73 -1.93 10.30 4.50
N ASP A 74 -2.93 9.42 4.70
CA ASP A 74 -4.22 9.71 5.33
C ASP A 74 -4.97 10.89 4.69
N VAL A 75 -5.07 10.90 3.36
CA VAL A 75 -5.60 12.05 2.62
C VAL A 75 -7.11 11.97 2.51
N SER A 76 -7.78 12.92 3.17
CA SER A 76 -9.23 13.09 3.07
C SER A 76 -9.62 13.62 1.68
N LEU A 77 -10.52 12.90 0.99
CA LEU A 77 -11.07 13.27 -0.32
C LEU A 77 -12.61 13.34 -0.25
N PRO A 78 -13.18 14.43 0.30
CA PRO A 78 -14.62 14.54 0.52
C PRO A 78 -15.47 14.39 -0.75
N LYS A 79 -14.97 14.85 -1.90
CA LYS A 79 -15.68 14.71 -3.18
C LYS A 79 -15.80 13.25 -3.63
N ALA A 80 -14.87 12.39 -3.22
CA ALA A 80 -14.91 10.95 -3.45
C ALA A 80 -15.56 10.18 -2.29
N CYS A 81 -16.16 10.86 -1.30
CA CYS A 81 -16.71 10.26 -0.09
C CYS A 81 -15.67 9.49 0.76
N MET A 82 -14.39 9.80 0.62
CA MET A 82 -13.28 9.16 1.37
C MET A 82 -12.91 10.03 2.58
N VAL A 83 -13.63 9.84 3.69
CA VAL A 83 -13.52 10.61 4.93
C VAL A 83 -13.76 9.72 6.16
N ALA A 84 -13.26 10.12 7.33
CA ALA A 84 -13.58 9.56 8.64
C ALA A 84 -13.32 8.05 8.78
N GLY A 85 -12.10 7.63 8.45
CA GLY A 85 -11.64 6.22 8.49
C GLY A 85 -11.73 5.50 7.15
N GLY A 86 -12.07 6.22 6.08
CA GLY A 86 -12.05 5.76 4.69
C GLY A 86 -11.25 6.68 3.78
N GLU A 87 -10.32 7.45 4.36
CA GLU A 87 -9.37 8.28 3.62
C GLU A 87 -8.49 7.46 2.67
N ALA A 88 -7.88 8.12 1.70
CA ALA A 88 -6.88 7.48 0.86
C ALA A 88 -5.62 7.18 1.68
N ASP A 89 -5.14 5.93 1.59
CA ASP A 89 -3.93 5.48 2.30
C ASP A 89 -2.74 6.41 1.99
N PHE A 90 -2.53 6.72 0.70
CA PHE A 90 -1.58 7.76 0.27
C PHE A 90 -2.09 8.55 -0.94
N ALA A 91 -1.58 9.77 -1.07
CA ALA A 91 -1.64 10.55 -2.30
C ALA A 91 -0.31 11.21 -2.66
N VAL A 92 -0.07 11.40 -3.96
CA VAL A 92 0.97 12.29 -4.48
C VAL A 92 0.30 13.59 -4.89
N ILE A 93 0.77 14.71 -4.33
CA ILE A 93 0.15 16.02 -4.52
C ILE A 93 1.20 16.96 -5.12
N SER A 94 0.81 17.73 -6.14
CA SER A 94 1.60 18.81 -6.72
C SER A 94 0.91 20.16 -6.53
N GLY A 95 1.65 21.24 -6.77
CA GLY A 95 1.15 22.61 -6.69
C GLY A 95 1.28 23.24 -5.29
N ARG A 96 0.92 24.52 -5.21
CA ARG A 96 0.95 25.30 -3.95
C ARG A 96 -0.33 25.08 -3.15
N LEU A 97 -0.36 25.56 -1.92
CA LEU A 97 -1.48 25.37 -0.98
C LEU A 97 -2.87 25.74 -1.57
N LEU A 98 -2.92 26.71 -2.49
CA LEU A 98 -4.15 27.19 -3.12
C LEU A 98 -4.54 26.42 -4.38
N ASP A 99 -3.59 25.70 -5.02
CA ASP A 99 -3.76 25.02 -6.32
C ASP A 99 -3.24 23.57 -6.22
N ARG A 100 -3.64 22.85 -5.16
CA ARG A 100 -3.21 21.46 -4.96
C ARG A 100 -3.88 20.54 -5.97
N ASN A 101 -3.07 19.90 -6.80
CA ASN A 101 -3.51 18.86 -7.74
C ASN A 101 -3.15 17.48 -7.18
N ILE A 102 -4.14 16.60 -7.09
CA ILE A 102 -3.93 15.20 -6.71
C ILE A 102 -3.47 14.46 -7.96
N ILE A 103 -2.19 14.11 -7.98
CA ILE A 103 -1.54 13.46 -9.12
C ILE A 103 -1.87 11.98 -9.13
N ALA A 104 -1.75 11.35 -7.97
CA ALA A 104 -2.04 9.94 -7.79
C ALA A 104 -2.67 9.71 -6.42
N VAL A 105 -3.61 8.78 -6.35
CA VAL A 105 -4.09 8.13 -5.14
C VAL A 105 -3.55 6.70 -5.14
N ILE A 106 -3.06 6.25 -3.99
CA ILE A 106 -2.46 4.93 -3.83
C ILE A 106 -3.13 4.24 -2.65
N GLU A 107 -3.78 3.11 -2.93
CA GLU A 107 -4.41 2.24 -1.95
C GLU A 107 -3.47 1.06 -1.61
N ALA A 108 -3.10 0.91 -0.35
CA ALA A 108 -2.19 -0.11 0.15
C ALA A 108 -2.94 -1.32 0.72
N LYS A 109 -2.77 -2.49 0.11
CA LYS A 109 -3.48 -3.74 0.47
C LYS A 109 -2.55 -4.95 0.47
N GLY A 110 -1.60 -4.97 1.40
CA GLY A 110 -0.65 -6.05 1.58
C GLY A 110 -0.74 -6.76 2.92
N ALA A 111 0.11 -7.75 3.09
CA ALA A 111 0.31 -8.52 4.31
C ALA A 111 1.72 -9.16 4.29
N ALA A 112 2.12 -9.79 5.39
CA ALA A 112 3.23 -10.73 5.39
C ALA A 112 2.81 -12.09 4.78
N ASP A 113 3.79 -12.89 4.37
CA ASP A 113 3.54 -14.29 3.98
C ASP A 113 3.13 -15.12 5.21
N HIS A 114 3.77 -14.83 6.34
CA HIS A 114 3.60 -15.52 7.61
C HIS A 114 3.76 -14.57 8.78
N ILE A 115 3.39 -15.04 9.97
CA ILE A 115 3.72 -14.37 11.24
C ILE A 115 4.36 -15.37 12.20
N VAL A 116 5.16 -14.87 13.13
CA VAL A 116 5.74 -15.67 14.21
C VAL A 116 4.98 -15.39 15.50
N CYS A 117 4.34 -16.42 16.05
CA CYS A 117 3.61 -16.36 17.30
C CYS A 117 4.09 -17.42 18.27
N ASP A 118 4.53 -16.99 19.46
CA ASP A 118 5.10 -17.87 20.49
C ASP A 118 6.20 -18.81 19.93
N GLY A 119 7.06 -18.26 19.05
CA GLY A 119 8.14 -18.98 18.38
C GLY A 119 7.68 -19.92 17.25
N LYS A 120 6.38 -19.98 16.94
CA LYS A 120 5.82 -20.79 15.85
C LYS A 120 5.52 -19.92 14.64
N ARG A 121 5.99 -20.37 13.47
CA ARG A 121 5.62 -19.79 12.18
C ARG A 121 4.21 -20.21 11.80
N ILE A 122 3.36 -19.22 11.51
CA ILE A 122 1.96 -19.40 11.08
C ILE A 122 1.83 -18.78 9.69
N GLU A 123 1.59 -19.60 8.68
CA GLU A 123 1.31 -19.15 7.32
C GLU A 123 -0.06 -18.47 7.25
N LEU A 124 -0.13 -17.34 6.56
CA LEU A 124 -1.40 -16.67 6.30
C LEU A 124 -2.02 -17.31 5.04
N PRO A 125 -3.24 -17.87 5.11
CA PRO A 125 -3.76 -18.66 3.99
C PRO A 125 -4.16 -17.82 2.77
N ARG A 126 -4.54 -16.56 2.98
CA ARG A 126 -4.93 -15.62 1.92
C ARG A 126 -4.45 -14.21 2.29
N PRO A 127 -3.16 -13.92 2.18
CA PRO A 127 -2.60 -12.60 2.48
C PRO A 127 -2.98 -11.55 1.42
N GLY A 128 -3.03 -10.28 1.84
CA GLY A 128 -3.22 -9.13 0.96
C GLY A 128 -4.43 -9.27 0.02
N MET A 129 -4.17 -9.06 -1.27
CA MET A 129 -5.18 -9.09 -2.32
C MET A 129 -5.62 -10.50 -2.75
N LEU A 130 -5.05 -11.58 -2.19
CA LEU A 130 -5.59 -12.92 -2.42
C LEU A 130 -7.01 -13.07 -1.85
N ARG A 131 -7.44 -12.16 -0.96
CA ARG A 131 -8.81 -12.10 -0.45
C ARG A 131 -9.70 -11.22 -1.33
N THR A 132 -10.81 -11.78 -1.80
CA THR A 132 -11.75 -11.09 -2.67
C THR A 132 -12.39 -9.86 -2.03
N ASP A 133 -12.62 -9.84 -0.71
CA ASP A 133 -13.15 -8.66 -0.02
C ASP A 133 -12.14 -7.50 -0.01
N THR A 134 -10.84 -7.81 0.06
CA THR A 134 -9.77 -6.81 -0.02
C THR A 134 -9.72 -6.21 -1.43
N VAL A 135 -9.80 -7.04 -2.47
CA VAL A 135 -9.89 -6.58 -3.87
C VAL A 135 -11.11 -5.69 -4.10
N LYS A 136 -12.30 -6.14 -3.65
CA LYS A 136 -13.55 -5.38 -3.82
C LYS A 136 -13.47 -4.00 -3.17
N LYS A 137 -12.91 -3.89 -1.96
CA LYS A 137 -12.75 -2.60 -1.28
C LYS A 137 -11.85 -1.66 -2.07
N ALA A 138 -10.68 -2.13 -2.51
CA ALA A 138 -9.74 -1.30 -3.26
C ALA A 138 -10.34 -0.83 -4.60
N ILE A 139 -11.08 -1.70 -5.31
CA ILE A 139 -11.78 -1.35 -6.54
C ILE A 139 -12.91 -0.34 -6.28
N CYS A 140 -13.65 -0.46 -5.18
CA CYS A 140 -14.67 0.53 -4.80
C CYS A 140 -14.05 1.92 -4.57
N ASN A 141 -12.90 1.99 -3.88
CA ASN A 141 -12.17 3.24 -3.67
C ASN A 141 -11.70 3.83 -5.01
N ALA A 142 -11.18 2.98 -5.91
CA ALA A 142 -10.79 3.39 -7.26
C ALA A 142 -11.96 3.98 -8.05
N TYR A 143 -13.12 3.33 -7.98
CA TYR A 143 -14.34 3.83 -8.61
C TYR A 143 -14.74 5.21 -8.06
N GLN A 144 -14.74 5.39 -6.73
CA GLN A 144 -15.04 6.67 -6.09
C GLN A 144 -14.11 7.79 -6.57
N VAL A 145 -12.79 7.54 -6.59
CA VAL A 145 -11.81 8.51 -7.08
C VAL A 145 -12.03 8.80 -8.56
N SER A 146 -12.27 7.80 -9.40
CA SER A 146 -12.49 8.00 -10.84
C SER A 146 -13.70 8.90 -11.15
N ARG A 147 -14.73 8.90 -10.28
CA ARG A 147 -15.91 9.75 -10.46
C ARG A 147 -15.69 11.19 -9.99
N ALA A 148 -14.89 11.37 -8.94
CA ALA A 148 -14.68 12.67 -8.31
C ALA A 148 -13.44 13.42 -8.84
N TYR A 149 -12.44 12.68 -9.32
CA TYR A 149 -11.12 13.14 -9.75
C TYR A 149 -10.68 12.36 -11.00
N PRO A 150 -11.33 12.57 -12.17
CA PRO A 150 -11.13 11.74 -13.36
C PRO A 150 -9.73 11.83 -13.97
N ASP A 151 -8.98 12.91 -13.67
CA ASP A 151 -7.62 13.12 -14.14
C ASP A 151 -6.56 12.65 -13.12
N THR A 152 -6.94 11.97 -12.04
CA THR A 152 -6.02 11.47 -11.02
C THR A 152 -5.67 10.01 -11.29
N LEU A 153 -4.37 9.68 -11.24
CA LEU A 153 -3.95 8.27 -11.31
C LEU A 153 -4.43 7.52 -10.07
N PHE A 154 -4.85 6.27 -10.21
CA PHE A 154 -5.20 5.39 -9.09
C PHE A 154 -4.39 4.10 -9.13
N PHE A 155 -3.64 3.86 -8.06
CA PHE A 155 -2.85 2.64 -7.89
C PHE A 155 -3.35 1.81 -6.74
N ILE A 156 -3.32 0.49 -6.90
CA ILE A 156 -3.42 -0.44 -5.78
C ILE A 156 -2.05 -1.08 -5.60
N VAL A 157 -1.45 -0.94 -4.43
CA VAL A 157 -0.17 -1.57 -4.09
C VAL A 157 -0.40 -2.73 -3.13
N THR A 158 0.26 -3.85 -3.37
CA THR A 158 0.11 -5.07 -2.58
C THR A 158 1.41 -5.83 -2.49
N SER A 159 1.57 -6.69 -1.49
CA SER A 159 2.64 -7.71 -1.47
C SER A 159 2.20 -9.04 -2.09
N HIS A 160 0.90 -9.22 -2.36
CA HIS A 160 0.35 -10.50 -2.84
C HIS A 160 -0.64 -10.26 -3.98
N LYS A 161 -0.10 -10.06 -5.19
CA LYS A 161 -0.91 -9.91 -6.40
C LYS A 161 -1.55 -11.26 -6.78
N PRO A 162 -2.88 -11.33 -6.99
CA PRO A 162 -3.55 -12.59 -7.33
C PRO A 162 -3.13 -13.13 -8.69
N THR A 163 -2.84 -14.44 -8.76
CA THR A 163 -2.46 -15.14 -9.99
C THR A 163 -3.55 -16.06 -10.55
N GLU A 164 -4.64 -16.28 -9.79
CA GLU A 164 -5.76 -17.11 -10.21
C GLU A 164 -7.07 -16.76 -9.48
N GLY A 165 -8.17 -17.39 -9.90
CA GLY A 165 -9.48 -17.29 -9.28
C GLY A 165 -10.16 -15.92 -9.39
N ASN A 166 -11.20 -15.72 -8.58
CA ASN A 166 -12.04 -14.51 -8.63
C ASN A 166 -11.27 -13.23 -8.31
N ALA A 167 -10.29 -13.30 -7.40
CA ALA A 167 -9.46 -12.15 -7.05
C ALA A 167 -8.68 -11.65 -8.28
N LYS A 168 -8.02 -12.56 -9.02
CA LYS A 168 -7.35 -12.22 -10.27
C LYS A 168 -8.32 -11.68 -11.33
N CYS A 169 -9.45 -12.36 -11.54
CA CYS A 169 -10.44 -11.91 -12.52
C CYS A 169 -10.90 -10.47 -12.28
N MET A 170 -11.20 -10.10 -11.02
CA MET A 170 -11.57 -8.73 -10.67
C MET A 170 -10.42 -7.74 -10.89
N CYS A 171 -9.18 -8.13 -10.56
CA CYS A 171 -7.99 -7.30 -10.83
C CYS A 171 -7.78 -7.05 -12.32
N ASP A 172 -7.87 -8.09 -13.14
CA ASP A 172 -7.70 -8.00 -14.60
C ASP A 172 -8.76 -7.11 -15.25
N LEU A 173 -10.00 -7.13 -14.72
CA LEU A 173 -11.10 -6.30 -15.21
C LEU A 173 -10.94 -4.82 -14.80
N ALA A 174 -10.29 -4.54 -13.67
CA ALA A 174 -10.16 -3.19 -13.14
C ALA A 174 -8.87 -2.48 -13.60
N GLU A 175 -7.76 -3.21 -13.73
CA GLU A 175 -6.45 -2.67 -14.14
C GLU A 175 -6.48 -2.21 -15.61
N GLY A 176 -6.11 -0.96 -15.86
CA GLY A 176 -6.20 -0.29 -17.16
C GLY A 176 -7.55 0.38 -17.47
N ASP A 177 -8.56 0.22 -16.59
CA ASP A 177 -9.85 0.92 -16.69
C ASP A 177 -10.00 1.93 -15.54
N ILE A 178 -10.45 1.47 -14.37
CA ILE A 178 -10.65 2.31 -13.18
C ILE A 178 -9.45 2.33 -12.23
N VAL A 179 -8.48 1.44 -12.44
CA VAL A 179 -7.21 1.39 -11.71
C VAL A 179 -6.09 1.45 -12.73
N ASP A 180 -5.21 2.45 -12.66
CA ASP A 180 -4.11 2.61 -13.62
C ASP A 180 -3.11 1.44 -13.56
N LYS A 181 -2.79 0.97 -12.34
CA LYS A 181 -1.93 -0.20 -12.15
C LYS A 181 -2.14 -0.85 -10.78
N ILE A 182 -2.08 -2.18 -10.76
CA ILE A 182 -2.00 -2.99 -9.53
C ILE A 182 -0.56 -3.48 -9.41
N VAL A 183 0.11 -3.12 -8.32
CA VAL A 183 1.57 -3.21 -8.18
C VAL A 183 1.94 -4.17 -7.06
N ASP A 184 2.73 -5.21 -7.39
CA ASP A 184 3.43 -5.98 -6.36
C ASP A 184 4.64 -5.19 -5.85
N VAL A 185 4.59 -4.70 -4.61
CA VAL A 185 5.65 -3.89 -3.98
C VAL A 185 6.93 -4.67 -3.73
N THR A 186 6.90 -6.00 -3.86
CA THR A 186 8.10 -6.84 -3.79
C THR A 186 8.73 -7.04 -5.16
N ASN A 187 8.02 -6.68 -6.23
CA ASN A 187 8.54 -6.62 -7.59
C ASN A 187 9.03 -5.20 -7.90
N PHE A 188 10.34 -4.99 -7.80
CA PHE A 188 10.94 -3.67 -8.04
C PHE A 188 10.67 -3.11 -9.45
N VAL A 189 10.46 -3.97 -10.45
CA VAL A 189 10.15 -3.54 -11.82
C VAL A 189 8.77 -2.88 -11.85
N GLU A 190 7.76 -3.49 -11.25
CA GLU A 190 6.40 -2.93 -11.18
C GLU A 190 6.35 -1.63 -10.36
N LEU A 191 7.09 -1.56 -9.25
CA LEU A 191 7.25 -0.32 -8.49
C LEU A 191 7.83 0.81 -9.35
N LYS A 192 8.89 0.50 -10.11
CA LYS A 192 9.53 1.48 -10.99
C LYS A 192 8.58 1.94 -12.10
N GLU A 193 7.75 1.05 -12.64
CA GLU A 193 6.72 1.39 -13.63
C GLU A 193 5.69 2.36 -13.04
N MET A 194 5.14 2.07 -11.87
CA MET A 194 4.22 2.98 -11.16
C MET A 194 4.85 4.35 -10.93
N VAL A 195 6.07 4.38 -10.41
CA VAL A 195 6.80 5.63 -10.16
C VAL A 195 7.01 6.42 -11.46
N ASN A 196 7.33 5.75 -12.57
CA ASN A 196 7.50 6.42 -13.86
C ASN A 196 6.17 7.02 -14.37
N MET A 197 5.03 6.35 -14.14
CA MET A 197 3.71 6.91 -14.46
C MET A 197 3.44 8.18 -13.64
N ILE A 198 3.75 8.16 -12.34
CA ILE A 198 3.61 9.33 -11.45
C ILE A 198 4.52 10.48 -11.92
N ARG A 199 5.81 10.20 -12.20
CA ARG A 199 6.76 11.20 -12.72
C ARG A 199 6.29 11.83 -14.02
N LYS A 200 5.79 11.01 -14.95
CA LYS A 200 5.24 11.49 -16.21
C LYS A 200 4.09 12.46 -15.97
N ARG A 201 3.13 12.09 -15.10
CA ARG A 201 1.99 12.97 -14.78
C ARG A 201 2.41 14.25 -14.06
N LEU A 202 3.42 14.18 -13.19
CA LEU A 202 4.00 15.38 -12.56
C LEU A 202 4.58 16.35 -13.59
N LEU A 203 5.24 15.84 -14.64
CA LEU A 203 5.78 16.65 -15.73
C LEU A 203 4.71 17.24 -16.66
N GLU A 204 3.57 16.56 -16.80
CA GLU A 204 2.44 17.06 -17.61
C GLU A 204 1.69 18.22 -16.93
N LEU A 205 1.77 18.31 -15.59
CA LEU A 205 1.01 19.27 -14.77
C LEU A 205 1.87 20.33 -14.06
N GLY A 206 3.20 20.25 -14.18
CA GLY A 206 4.16 21.22 -13.64
C GLY A 206 4.65 22.19 -14.70
#